data_AF-A0A2N9MHV2-F1
#
_entry.id   AF-A0A2N9MHV2-F1
#
_cell.length_a   1.000
_cell.length_b   1.000
_cell.length_c   1.000
_cell.angle_alpha   90.00
_cell.angle_beta   90.00
_cell.angle_gamma   90.00
#
_symmetry.space_group_name_H-M   'P 1'
#
loop_
_entity.id
_entity.type
_entity.pdbx_description
1 polymer ?
#
loop_
_entity_poly.entity_id
_entity_poly.type
_entity_poly.pdbx_seq_one_letter_code
_entity_poly.pdbx_strand_id
1 'polypeptide(L)'
;MVLDHCDQAANRFAILDSLRGGGLRDALEAQWRELTGKNAALYFPWVWVADQGKNRLVPACGHIAGVYARTDAQSGVYKAPANEVVEGVLDLETSLTSLEQTESDPQCVINCLRAFPGRGIRVWGARTVSGQPEWQYVNIRRLFLTVARWAEEFMADVVMEPNTTQLQGRIRREVNDYLYKLFCQGALQGASPEEAYYLKCDSRTTSPTDREEGRVIVEMGLAPVVPNEFIVVRLIHGAGGVTMAGPGEPA
;
A
#
# COMPACT_ATOMS: atom_id res chain seq x y z
N MET A 1 -18.21 2.50 -3.95
CA MET A 1 -17.18 2.53 -5.02
C MET A 1 -16.06 1.55 -4.67
N VAL A 2 -15.21 1.12 -5.62
CA VAL A 2 -14.12 0.16 -5.34
C VAL A 2 -13.12 0.68 -4.29
N LEU A 3 -12.87 2.00 -4.26
CA LEU A 3 -12.02 2.66 -3.27
C LEU A 3 -12.61 2.52 -1.86
N ASP A 4 -13.88 2.87 -1.66
CA ASP A 4 -14.55 2.72 -0.36
C ASP A 4 -14.46 1.29 0.16
N HIS A 5 -14.64 0.30 -0.71
CA HIS A 5 -14.51 -1.12 -0.37
C HIS A 5 -13.10 -1.53 0.02
N CYS A 6 -12.08 -0.89 -0.58
CA CYS A 6 -10.69 -1.10 -0.20
C CYS A 6 -10.35 -0.43 1.12
N ASP A 7 -10.85 0.78 1.36
CA ASP A 7 -10.64 1.52 2.62
C ASP A 7 -11.36 0.85 3.80
N GLN A 8 -12.61 0.43 3.65
CA GLN A 8 -13.39 -0.24 4.70
C GLN A 8 -12.80 -1.61 5.10
N ALA A 9 -12.20 -2.32 4.16
CA ALA A 9 -11.67 -3.66 4.42
C ALA A 9 -10.25 -3.68 4.94
N ALA A 10 -9.53 -2.57 4.81
CA ALA A 10 -8.17 -2.38 5.34
C ALA A 10 -7.12 -3.44 4.95
N ASN A 11 -7.38 -4.31 3.96
CA ASN A 11 -6.49 -5.42 3.58
C ASN A 11 -6.22 -5.54 2.06
N ARG A 12 -6.79 -4.66 1.23
CA ARG A 12 -6.70 -4.69 -0.23
C ARG A 12 -6.43 -3.29 -0.80
N PHE A 13 -5.87 -3.24 -2.01
CA PHE A 13 -5.45 -2.00 -2.67
C PHE A 13 -5.98 -1.96 -4.11
N ALA A 14 -6.61 -0.85 -4.51
CA ALA A 14 -7.14 -0.66 -5.85
C ALA A 14 -6.11 -0.01 -6.78
N ILE A 15 -5.96 -0.57 -7.97
CA ILE A 15 -5.19 0.01 -9.07
C ILE A 15 -6.23 0.64 -10.01
N LEU A 16 -6.22 1.95 -10.10
CA LEU A 16 -7.18 2.73 -10.87
C LEU A 16 -6.55 3.23 -12.16
N ASP A 17 -7.33 3.28 -13.23
CA ASP A 17 -6.92 3.85 -14.50
C ASP A 17 -7.50 5.24 -14.68
N SER A 18 -6.72 6.10 -15.35
CA SER A 18 -7.23 7.38 -15.82
C SER A 18 -8.41 7.21 -16.76
N LEU A 19 -9.31 8.19 -16.82
CA LEU A 19 -10.29 8.24 -17.91
C LEU A 19 -9.58 8.29 -19.28
N ARG A 20 -10.17 7.60 -20.26
CA ARG A 20 -9.61 7.47 -21.60
C ARG A 20 -9.75 8.77 -22.40
N GLY A 21 -8.77 9.06 -23.26
CA GLY A 21 -8.87 10.09 -24.29
C GLY A 21 -8.69 11.54 -23.79
N GLY A 22 -8.44 11.73 -22.49
CA GLY A 22 -8.05 13.01 -21.89
C GLY A 22 -6.53 13.12 -21.72
N GLY A 23 -6.06 14.34 -21.49
CA GLY A 23 -4.67 14.59 -21.10
C GLY A 23 -4.42 14.30 -19.62
N LEU A 24 -3.15 14.36 -19.20
CA LEU A 24 -2.78 14.18 -17.79
C LEU A 24 -3.47 15.23 -16.89
N ARG A 25 -3.60 16.48 -17.36
CA ARG A 25 -4.31 17.54 -16.63
C ARG A 25 -5.80 17.18 -16.42
N ASP A 26 -6.44 16.59 -17.42
CA ASP A 26 -7.84 16.17 -17.30
C ASP A 26 -7.98 15.02 -16.29
N ALA A 27 -7.05 14.06 -16.31
CA ALA A 27 -7.00 12.98 -15.31
C ALA A 27 -6.80 13.54 -13.88
N LEU A 28 -6.05 14.62 -13.73
CA LEU A 28 -5.87 15.29 -12.44
C LEU A 28 -7.16 16.01 -12.00
N GLU A 29 -7.67 16.92 -12.83
CA GLU A 29 -8.77 17.81 -12.47
C GLU A 29 -10.11 17.09 -12.39
N ALA A 30 -10.40 16.17 -13.31
CA ALA A 30 -11.70 15.52 -13.42
C ALA A 30 -11.80 14.18 -12.69
N GLN A 31 -10.68 13.59 -12.25
CA GLN A 31 -10.69 12.28 -11.62
C GLN A 31 -9.90 12.24 -10.32
N TRP A 32 -8.60 12.55 -10.32
CA TRP A 32 -7.78 12.40 -9.11
C TRP A 32 -8.31 13.26 -7.95
N ARG A 33 -8.72 14.50 -8.20
CA ARG A 33 -9.26 15.41 -7.17
C ARG A 33 -10.56 14.93 -6.51
N GLU A 34 -11.33 14.10 -7.21
CA GLU A 34 -12.58 13.54 -6.70
C GLU A 34 -12.34 12.24 -5.90
N LEU A 35 -11.14 11.67 -5.94
CA LEU A 35 -10.79 10.47 -5.20
C LEU A 35 -10.41 10.85 -3.76
N THR A 36 -11.17 10.32 -2.80
CA THR A 36 -10.84 10.41 -1.37
C THR A 36 -10.60 9.01 -0.84
N GLY A 37 -9.39 8.76 -0.31
CA GLY A 37 -9.05 7.47 0.28
C GLY A 37 -7.55 7.26 0.41
N LYS A 38 -7.14 6.05 0.77
CA LYS A 38 -5.71 5.71 0.93
C LYS A 38 -5.30 4.39 0.29
N ASN A 39 -6.25 3.49 0.07
CA ASN A 39 -5.98 2.17 -0.50
C ASN A 39 -6.13 2.16 -2.03
N ALA A 40 -5.71 3.21 -2.73
CA ALA A 40 -5.66 3.22 -4.19
C ALA A 40 -4.53 4.07 -4.78
N ALA A 41 -4.21 3.79 -6.04
CA ALA A 41 -3.32 4.60 -6.87
C ALA A 41 -3.91 4.75 -8.28
N LEU A 42 -3.81 5.95 -8.84
CA LEU A 42 -4.26 6.26 -10.20
C LEU A 42 -3.09 6.18 -11.18
N TYR A 43 -3.29 5.49 -12.29
CA TYR A 43 -2.32 5.29 -13.36
C TYR A 43 -2.80 5.90 -14.67
N PHE A 44 -1.91 6.64 -15.32
CA PHE A 44 -2.11 7.29 -16.62
C PHE A 44 -0.94 6.95 -17.54
N PRO A 45 -1.10 6.80 -18.85
CA PRO A 45 -2.34 6.68 -19.62
C PRO A 45 -2.75 5.22 -19.84
N TRP A 46 -3.76 4.99 -20.67
CA TRP A 46 -4.06 3.68 -21.26
C TRP A 46 -2.92 3.22 -22.18
N VAL A 47 -2.89 1.91 -22.46
CA VAL A 47 -1.78 1.26 -23.17
C VAL A 47 -2.27 0.49 -24.40
N TRP A 48 -1.46 0.51 -25.46
CA TRP A 48 -1.66 -0.31 -26.65
C TRP A 48 -1.02 -1.67 -26.48
N VAL A 49 -1.77 -2.74 -26.73
CA VAL A 49 -1.31 -4.12 -26.64
C VAL A 49 -1.60 -4.88 -27.93
N ALA A 50 -0.82 -5.93 -28.20
CA ALA A 50 -1.12 -6.89 -29.25
C ALA A 50 -2.16 -7.90 -28.75
N ASP A 51 -3.30 -7.97 -29.42
CA ASP A 51 -4.41 -8.89 -29.13
C ASP A 51 -4.78 -9.62 -30.43
N GLN A 52 -4.41 -10.90 -30.52
CA GLN A 52 -4.74 -11.78 -31.67
C GLN A 52 -4.41 -11.17 -33.05
N GLY A 53 -3.25 -10.52 -33.16
CA GLY A 53 -2.80 -9.90 -34.41
C GLY A 53 -3.39 -8.51 -34.70
N LYS A 54 -4.13 -7.92 -33.75
CA LYS A 54 -4.62 -6.53 -33.82
C LYS A 54 -4.09 -5.73 -32.63
N ASN A 55 -3.90 -4.44 -32.83
CA ASN A 55 -3.57 -3.53 -31.74
C ASN A 55 -4.86 -3.10 -31.04
N ARG A 56 -4.90 -3.24 -29.73
CA ARG A 56 -6.03 -2.84 -28.90
C ARG A 56 -5.57 -1.90 -27.80
N LEU A 57 -6.34 -0.84 -27.57
CA LEU A 57 -6.12 0.02 -26.42
C LEU A 57 -6.87 -0.55 -25.20
N VAL A 58 -6.16 -0.68 -24.08
CA VAL A 58 -6.67 -1.25 -22.84
C VAL A 58 -6.25 -0.39 -21.63
N PRO A 59 -7.01 -0.43 -20.52
CA PRO A 59 -6.56 0.14 -19.26
C PRO A 59 -5.25 -0.51 -18.80
N ALA A 60 -4.43 0.25 -18.08
CA ALA A 60 -3.12 -0.20 -17.62
C ALA A 60 -3.17 -1.08 -16.37
N CYS A 61 -4.24 -1.04 -15.58
CA CYS A 61 -4.33 -1.66 -14.25
C CYS A 61 -3.88 -3.13 -14.21
N GLY A 62 -4.22 -3.94 -15.22
CA GLY A 62 -3.80 -5.34 -15.32
C GLY A 62 -2.27 -5.48 -15.47
N HIS A 63 -1.65 -4.63 -16.28
CA HIS A 63 -0.20 -4.61 -16.45
C HIS A 63 0.50 -4.12 -15.17
N ILE A 64 -0.08 -3.13 -14.50
CA ILE A 64 0.43 -2.62 -13.23
C ILE A 64 0.31 -3.67 -12.12
N ALA A 65 -0.77 -4.46 -12.09
CA ALA A 65 -0.87 -5.61 -11.19
C ALA A 65 0.26 -6.62 -11.44
N GLY A 66 0.62 -6.86 -12.71
CA GLY A 66 1.79 -7.66 -13.08
C GLY A 66 3.11 -7.06 -12.59
N VAL A 67 3.29 -5.75 -12.75
CA VAL A 67 4.46 -5.01 -12.23
C VAL A 67 4.55 -5.15 -10.71
N TYR A 68 3.43 -4.99 -9.99
CA TYR A 68 3.37 -5.18 -8.54
C TYR A 68 3.79 -6.59 -8.16
N ALA A 69 3.20 -7.62 -8.77
CA ALA A 69 3.51 -9.01 -8.46
C ALA A 69 5.00 -9.34 -8.69
N ARG A 70 5.55 -8.91 -9.83
CA ARG A 70 6.97 -9.13 -10.16
C ARG A 70 7.89 -8.39 -9.20
N THR A 71 7.58 -7.13 -8.91
CA THR A 71 8.37 -6.30 -8.00
C THR A 71 8.40 -6.88 -6.59
N ASP A 72 7.25 -7.25 -6.07
CA ASP A 72 7.11 -7.86 -4.75
C ASP A 72 7.87 -9.20 -4.67
N ALA A 73 7.81 -10.03 -5.72
CA ALA A 73 8.53 -11.30 -5.76
C ALA A 73 10.06 -11.13 -5.81
N GLN A 74 10.56 -10.08 -6.45
CA GLN A 74 12.00 -9.85 -6.64
C GLN A 74 12.65 -9.07 -5.49
N SER A 75 11.94 -8.12 -4.91
CA SER A 75 12.50 -7.15 -3.95
C SER A 75 11.63 -6.92 -2.72
N GLY A 76 10.48 -7.57 -2.64
CA GLY A 76 9.51 -7.36 -1.56
C GLY A 76 8.59 -6.15 -1.78
N VAL A 77 7.44 -6.19 -1.10
CA VAL A 77 6.35 -5.19 -1.22
C VAL A 77 6.77 -3.76 -0.81
N TYR A 78 7.83 -3.65 -0.01
CA TYR A 78 8.39 -2.39 0.49
C TYR A 78 9.19 -1.62 -0.56
N LYS A 79 9.57 -2.24 -1.68
CA LYS A 79 10.20 -1.55 -2.81
C LYS A 79 9.13 -0.88 -3.68
N ALA A 80 9.32 0.41 -3.96
CA ALA A 80 8.44 1.18 -4.83
C ALA A 80 8.31 0.51 -6.22
N PRO A 81 7.10 0.25 -6.73
CA PRO A 81 6.87 -0.29 -8.07
C PRO A 81 7.01 0.79 -9.17
N ALA A 82 8.03 1.65 -9.02
CA ALA A 82 8.38 2.71 -9.97
C ALA A 82 9.70 2.37 -10.66
N ASN A 83 9.93 2.99 -11.82
CA ASN A 83 11.03 2.70 -12.73
C ASN A 83 11.05 1.23 -13.20
N GLU A 84 9.91 0.55 -13.16
CA GLU A 84 9.72 -0.83 -13.60
C GLU A 84 9.24 -0.90 -15.04
N VAL A 85 9.71 -1.90 -15.80
CA VAL A 85 9.22 -2.12 -17.18
C VAL A 85 7.78 -2.61 -17.15
N VAL A 86 6.95 -2.03 -18.00
CA VAL A 86 5.60 -2.54 -18.28
C VAL A 86 5.70 -3.49 -19.47
N GLU A 87 5.69 -4.79 -19.20
CA GLU A 87 5.80 -5.85 -20.21
C GLU A 87 4.50 -6.02 -21.00
N GLY A 88 4.58 -6.54 -22.22
CA GLY A 88 3.39 -6.82 -23.05
C GLY A 88 2.71 -5.58 -23.66
N VAL A 89 3.29 -4.38 -23.45
CA VAL A 89 2.80 -3.13 -24.02
C VAL A 89 3.60 -2.74 -25.27
N LEU A 90 2.88 -2.37 -26.32
CA LEU A 90 3.44 -1.86 -27.58
C LEU A 90 3.72 -0.35 -27.50
N ASP A 91 2.74 0.42 -27.03
CA ASP A 91 2.83 1.88 -26.95
C ASP A 91 1.86 2.44 -25.90
N LEU A 92 1.94 3.75 -25.64
CA LEU A 92 1.06 4.50 -24.76
C LEU A 92 -0.04 5.22 -25.58
N GLU A 93 -1.24 5.40 -25.01
CA GLU A 93 -2.28 6.26 -25.64
C GLU A 93 -1.75 7.69 -25.81
N THR A 94 -1.08 8.19 -24.77
CA THR A 94 -0.54 9.55 -24.70
C THR A 94 0.91 9.49 -24.25
N SER A 95 1.83 9.93 -25.10
CA SER A 95 3.24 10.07 -24.69
C SER A 95 3.42 11.35 -23.86
N LEU A 96 4.14 11.26 -22.74
CA LEU A 96 4.44 12.38 -21.85
C LEU A 96 5.94 12.66 -21.77
N THR A 97 6.32 13.92 -22.00
CA THR A 97 7.63 14.45 -21.64
C THR A 97 7.70 14.79 -20.15
N SER A 98 8.91 14.99 -19.63
CA SER A 98 9.09 15.35 -18.22
C SER A 98 8.52 16.75 -17.92
N LEU A 99 8.58 17.66 -18.90
CA LEU A 99 8.05 19.01 -18.78
C LEU A 99 6.52 18.97 -18.70
N GLU A 100 5.86 18.28 -19.64
CA GLU A 100 4.40 18.17 -19.66
C GLU A 100 3.85 17.52 -18.38
N GLN A 101 4.55 16.49 -17.86
CA GLN A 101 4.18 15.88 -16.58
C GLN A 101 4.26 16.91 -15.44
N THR A 102 5.37 17.64 -15.34
CA THR A 102 5.58 18.62 -14.26
C THR A 102 4.60 19.80 -14.35
N GLU A 103 4.27 20.26 -15.55
CA GLU A 103 3.31 21.36 -15.76
C GLU A 103 1.86 20.93 -15.50
N SER A 104 1.52 19.68 -15.82
CA SER A 104 0.16 19.15 -15.64
C SER A 104 -0.09 18.67 -14.21
N ASP A 105 0.91 18.06 -13.59
CA ASP A 105 0.87 17.53 -12.23
C ASP A 105 2.18 17.87 -11.50
N PRO A 106 2.28 19.09 -10.93
CA PRO A 106 3.49 19.56 -10.26
C PRO A 106 3.90 18.73 -9.04
N GLN A 107 2.94 18.03 -8.43
CA GLN A 107 3.18 17.19 -7.26
C GLN A 107 3.42 15.72 -7.63
N CYS A 108 3.28 15.37 -8.92
CA CYS A 108 3.39 14.01 -9.45
C CYS A 108 2.51 13.00 -8.69
N VAL A 109 1.28 13.41 -8.34
CA VAL A 109 0.28 12.60 -7.63
C VAL A 109 -0.35 11.51 -8.48
N ILE A 110 -0.30 11.64 -9.81
CA ILE A 110 -0.70 10.59 -10.75
C ILE A 110 0.53 9.80 -11.20
N ASN A 111 0.41 8.47 -11.17
CA ASN A 111 1.47 7.59 -11.61
C ASN A 111 1.47 7.47 -13.13
N CYS A 112 2.41 8.14 -13.77
CA CYS A 112 2.50 8.15 -15.23
C CYS A 112 3.26 6.93 -15.76
N LEU A 113 2.82 6.34 -16.87
CA LEU A 113 3.60 5.41 -17.67
C LEU A 113 4.31 6.21 -18.77
N ARG A 114 5.59 5.93 -18.98
CA ARG A 114 6.42 6.71 -19.90
C ARG A 114 7.29 5.82 -20.76
N ALA A 115 7.36 6.14 -22.04
CA ALA A 115 8.29 5.53 -22.97
C ALA A 115 9.67 6.18 -22.81
N PHE A 116 10.69 5.36 -22.58
CA PHE A 116 12.08 5.80 -22.53
C PHE A 116 12.85 5.11 -23.66
N PRO A 117 13.47 5.87 -24.59
CA PRO A 117 14.30 5.30 -25.65
C PRO A 117 15.35 4.32 -25.09
N GLY A 118 15.40 3.10 -25.63
CA GLY A 118 16.32 2.04 -25.19
C GLY A 118 16.01 1.39 -23.83
N ARG A 119 15.01 1.87 -23.09
CA ARG A 119 14.61 1.34 -21.76
C ARG A 119 13.16 0.84 -21.70
N GLY A 120 12.41 0.98 -22.79
CA GLY A 120 11.01 0.56 -22.91
C GLY A 120 10.04 1.48 -22.19
N ILE A 121 8.79 1.02 -22.06
CA ILE A 121 7.75 1.70 -21.30
C ILE A 121 7.89 1.35 -19.83
N ARG A 122 7.87 2.36 -18.97
CA ARG A 122 8.10 2.19 -17.53
C ARG A 122 7.06 2.91 -16.69
N VAL A 123 6.79 2.34 -15.51
CA VAL A 123 6.03 3.03 -14.47
C VAL A 123 6.88 4.17 -13.91
N TRP A 124 6.34 5.38 -13.86
CA TRP A 124 7.06 6.60 -13.48
C TRP A 124 6.37 7.36 -12.35
N GLY A 125 5.96 6.61 -11.33
CA GLY A 125 5.37 7.11 -10.09
C GLY A 125 5.06 5.95 -9.14
N ALA A 126 4.97 6.25 -7.85
CA ALA A 126 4.51 5.31 -6.83
C ALA A 126 3.67 6.02 -5.76
N ARG A 127 2.84 6.98 -6.15
CA ARG A 127 1.96 7.74 -5.26
C ARG A 127 0.58 7.11 -5.14
N THR A 128 -0.01 7.16 -3.96
CA THR A 128 -1.41 6.81 -3.74
C THR A 128 -2.30 8.02 -4.05
N VAL A 129 -3.62 7.82 -3.96
CA VAL A 129 -4.61 8.92 -3.98
C VAL A 129 -4.75 9.61 -2.62
N SER A 130 -3.91 9.25 -1.63
CA SER A 130 -4.04 9.78 -0.29
C SER A 130 -3.54 11.21 -0.17
N GLY A 131 -4.34 12.06 0.49
CA GLY A 131 -3.92 13.37 0.96
C GLY A 131 -3.11 13.33 2.27
N GLN A 132 -2.98 12.15 2.90
CA GLN A 132 -2.23 11.99 4.15
C GLN A 132 -0.73 11.74 3.85
N PRO A 133 0.20 12.52 4.44
CA PRO A 133 1.64 12.37 4.18
C PRO A 133 2.17 10.95 4.44
N GLU A 134 1.66 10.27 5.45
CA GLU A 134 2.07 8.94 5.89
C GLU A 134 1.69 7.87 4.84
N TRP A 135 0.63 8.11 4.08
CA TRP A 135 0.10 7.19 3.07
C TRP A 135 0.40 7.59 1.64
N GLN A 136 1.30 8.56 1.44
CA GLN A 136 1.62 9.11 0.14
C GLN A 136 2.14 8.07 -0.86
N TYR A 137 2.85 7.03 -0.39
CA TYR A 137 3.53 6.07 -1.26
C TYR A 137 2.87 4.70 -1.29
N VAL A 138 2.79 4.13 -2.49
CA VAL A 138 2.21 2.82 -2.79
C VAL A 138 2.91 1.70 -2.02
N ASN A 139 4.23 1.66 -2.02
CA ASN A 139 5.00 0.62 -1.33
C ASN A 139 4.82 0.69 0.19
N ILE A 140 4.78 1.90 0.76
CA ILE A 140 4.50 2.09 2.18
C ILE A 140 3.10 1.55 2.46
N ARG A 141 2.07 2.04 1.76
CA ARG A 141 0.70 1.60 2.05
C ARG A 141 0.50 0.11 1.86
N ARG A 142 1.08 -0.47 0.80
CA ARG A 142 1.01 -1.91 0.54
C ARG A 142 1.79 -2.74 1.56
N LEU A 143 2.91 -2.24 2.09
CA LEU A 143 3.60 -2.88 3.22
C LEU A 143 2.65 -3.01 4.41
N PHE A 144 1.97 -1.93 4.79
CA PHE A 144 0.99 -1.95 5.88
C PHE A 144 -0.18 -2.91 5.60
N LEU A 145 -0.78 -2.85 4.41
CA LEU A 145 -1.83 -3.79 4.03
C LEU A 145 -1.36 -5.25 4.05
N THR A 146 -0.08 -5.51 3.81
CA THR A 146 0.51 -6.85 3.90
C THR A 146 0.67 -7.30 5.35
N VAL A 147 1.03 -6.39 6.26
CA VAL A 147 1.01 -6.66 7.71
C VAL A 147 -0.42 -6.95 8.19
N ALA A 148 -1.42 -6.18 7.74
CA ALA A 148 -2.82 -6.43 8.06
C ALA A 148 -3.27 -7.83 7.61
N ARG A 149 -3.02 -8.19 6.34
CA ARG A 149 -3.36 -9.52 5.81
C ARG A 149 -2.66 -10.65 6.56
N TRP A 150 -1.39 -10.46 6.89
CA TRP A 150 -0.66 -11.43 7.70
C TRP A 150 -1.30 -11.59 9.08
N ALA A 151 -1.68 -10.50 9.74
CA ALA A 151 -2.36 -10.58 11.03
C ALA A 151 -3.73 -11.25 10.90
N GLU A 152 -4.52 -10.93 9.88
CA GLU A 152 -5.80 -11.60 9.62
C GLU A 152 -5.64 -13.11 9.39
N GLU A 153 -4.62 -13.55 8.67
CA GLU A 153 -4.39 -14.95 8.34
C GLU A 153 -3.83 -15.75 9.53
N PHE A 154 -2.81 -15.22 10.20
CA PHE A 154 -2.04 -15.97 11.20
C PHE A 154 -2.51 -15.73 12.64
N MET A 155 -3.33 -14.71 12.87
CA MET A 155 -3.92 -14.43 14.18
C MET A 155 -5.41 -14.79 14.23
N ALA A 156 -5.98 -15.40 13.19
CA ALA A 156 -7.38 -15.86 13.21
C ALA A 156 -7.63 -16.92 14.30
N ASP A 157 -6.66 -17.80 14.56
CA ASP A 157 -6.83 -18.92 15.48
C ASP A 157 -6.84 -18.50 16.97
N VAL A 158 -6.45 -17.26 17.28
CA VAL A 158 -6.53 -16.71 18.64
C VAL A 158 -7.85 -15.98 18.90
N VAL A 159 -8.76 -15.92 17.91
CA VAL A 159 -10.08 -15.30 18.06
C VAL A 159 -10.92 -16.04 19.11
N MET A 160 -11.57 -15.27 20.00
CA MET A 160 -12.31 -15.75 21.18
C MET A 160 -11.48 -16.40 22.29
N GLU A 161 -10.15 -16.33 22.26
CA GLU A 161 -9.35 -16.69 23.44
C GLU A 161 -9.54 -15.66 24.58
N PRO A 162 -9.53 -16.09 25.86
CA PRO A 162 -9.59 -15.16 26.98
C PRO A 162 -8.44 -14.14 26.95
N ASN A 163 -8.75 -12.85 27.13
CA ASN A 163 -7.76 -11.78 27.21
C ASN A 163 -6.91 -11.90 28.48
N THR A 164 -5.89 -12.76 28.40
CA THR A 164 -4.95 -13.09 29.46
C THR A 164 -3.57 -12.56 29.12
N THR A 165 -2.71 -12.40 30.13
CA THR A 165 -1.29 -12.09 29.93
C THR A 165 -0.59 -13.15 29.05
N GLN A 166 -1.07 -14.40 29.08
CA GLN A 166 -0.56 -15.47 28.23
C GLN A 166 -0.88 -15.23 26.75
N LEU A 167 -2.13 -14.90 26.43
CA LEU A 167 -2.55 -14.53 25.07
C LEU A 167 -1.75 -13.31 24.57
N GLN A 168 -1.66 -12.26 25.38
CA GLN A 168 -0.87 -11.06 25.04
C GLN A 168 0.61 -11.39 24.79
N GLY A 169 1.18 -12.30 25.58
CA GLY A 169 2.55 -12.77 25.39
C GLY A 169 2.76 -13.59 24.11
N ARG A 170 1.76 -14.40 23.72
CA ARG A 170 1.76 -15.15 22.46
C ARG A 170 1.67 -14.19 21.27
N ILE A 171 0.69 -13.29 21.26
CA ILE A 171 0.52 -12.26 20.23
C ILE A 171 1.80 -11.45 20.06
N ARG A 172 2.38 -10.99 21.18
CA ARG A 172 3.62 -10.19 21.13
C ARG A 172 4.77 -10.95 20.48
N ARG A 173 4.90 -12.24 20.77
CA ARG A 173 5.96 -13.09 20.20
C ARG A 173 5.76 -13.28 18.69
N GLU A 174 4.57 -13.68 18.27
CA GLU A 174 4.27 -13.95 16.87
C GLU A 174 4.42 -12.69 16.00
N VAL A 175 3.88 -11.56 16.46
CA VAL A 175 4.04 -10.26 15.76
C VAL A 175 5.51 -9.84 15.73
N ASN A 176 6.24 -9.95 16.84
CA ASN A 176 7.66 -9.60 16.87
C ASN A 176 8.49 -10.45 15.90
N ASP A 177 8.24 -11.76 15.84
CA ASP A 177 8.96 -12.66 14.93
C ASP A 177 8.68 -12.32 13.46
N TYR A 178 7.48 -11.87 13.13
CA TYR A 178 7.14 -11.40 11.79
C TYR A 178 7.80 -10.06 11.45
N LEU A 179 7.75 -9.08 12.36
CA LEU A 179 8.41 -7.79 12.17
C LEU A 179 9.93 -7.95 12.03
N TYR A 180 10.53 -8.87 12.79
CA TYR A 180 11.94 -9.21 12.67
C TYR A 180 12.28 -9.77 11.28
N LYS A 181 11.43 -10.64 10.71
CA LYS A 181 11.60 -11.13 9.33
C LYS A 181 11.56 -9.99 8.31
N LEU A 182 10.61 -9.06 8.45
CA LEU A 182 10.50 -7.87 7.60
C LEU A 182 11.76 -7.00 7.72
N PHE A 183 12.28 -6.81 8.93
CA PHE A 183 13.55 -6.11 9.16
C PHE A 183 14.73 -6.80 8.46
N CYS A 184 14.89 -8.11 8.62
CA CYS A 184 15.96 -8.88 7.96
C CYS A 184 15.86 -8.85 6.43
N GLN A 185 14.65 -8.71 5.87
CA GLN A 185 14.43 -8.53 4.43
C GLN A 185 14.77 -7.10 3.96
N GLY A 186 14.99 -6.16 4.86
CA GLY A 186 15.22 -4.75 4.54
C GLY A 186 13.94 -3.96 4.27
N ALA A 187 12.79 -4.46 4.73
CA ALA A 187 11.52 -3.74 4.63
C ALA A 187 11.41 -2.58 5.61
N LEU A 188 12.12 -2.68 6.73
CA LEU A 188 12.15 -1.71 7.82
C LEU A 188 13.57 -1.15 7.96
N GLN A 189 13.69 0.17 8.16
CA GLN A 189 14.95 0.89 8.25
C GLN A 189 15.44 0.96 9.70
N GLY A 190 16.71 0.65 9.95
CA GLY A 190 17.35 0.78 11.26
C GLY A 190 18.65 -0.03 11.30
N ALA A 191 19.59 0.32 12.19
CA ALA A 191 20.77 -0.51 12.42
C ALA A 191 20.46 -1.72 13.32
N SER A 192 19.39 -1.63 14.12
CA SER A 192 18.87 -2.71 14.96
C SER A 192 17.34 -2.80 14.88
N PRO A 193 16.73 -3.92 15.30
CA PRO A 193 15.28 -4.06 15.34
C PRO A 193 14.57 -2.95 16.12
N GLU A 194 15.17 -2.48 17.22
CA GLU A 194 14.61 -1.43 18.07
C GLU A 194 14.59 -0.05 17.41
N GLU A 195 15.47 0.18 16.43
CA GLU A 195 15.43 1.37 15.57
C GLU A 195 14.43 1.24 14.41
N ALA A 196 14.09 0.01 14.04
CA ALA A 196 13.26 -0.29 12.87
C ALA A 196 11.77 -0.46 13.18
N TYR A 197 11.45 -0.97 14.37
CA TYR A 197 10.08 -1.09 14.83
C TYR A 197 9.99 -1.15 16.36
N TYR A 198 8.79 -0.89 16.87
CA TYR A 198 8.44 -1.19 18.25
C TYR A 198 7.12 -1.93 18.32
N LEU A 199 6.91 -2.66 19.42
CA LEU A 199 5.70 -3.40 19.69
C LEU A 199 5.29 -3.24 21.15
N LYS A 200 4.06 -2.78 21.39
CA LYS A 200 3.43 -2.66 22.71
C LYS A 200 2.13 -3.46 22.71
N CYS A 201 2.02 -4.37 23.65
CA CYS A 201 0.82 -5.18 23.85
C CYS A 201 0.76 -5.51 25.33
N ASP A 202 0.28 -4.56 26.14
CA ASP A 202 0.24 -4.70 27.59
C ASP A 202 -1.03 -4.07 28.17
N SER A 203 -1.10 -4.03 29.50
CA SER A 203 -2.25 -3.48 30.21
C SER A 203 -2.42 -1.96 30.07
N ARG A 204 -1.43 -1.26 29.50
CA ARG A 204 -1.50 0.16 29.17
C ARG A 204 -2.01 0.40 27.74
N THR A 205 -1.79 -0.53 26.80
CA THR A 205 -2.36 -0.42 25.44
C THR A 205 -3.80 -0.87 25.37
N THR A 206 -4.23 -1.82 26.21
CA THR A 206 -5.63 -2.29 26.25
C THR A 206 -6.34 -1.73 27.47
N SER A 207 -7.31 -0.83 27.25
CA SER A 207 -8.08 -0.17 28.31
C SER A 207 -9.01 -1.16 29.05
N PRO A 208 -9.53 -0.82 30.26
CA PRO A 208 -10.51 -1.67 30.94
C PRO A 208 -11.75 -1.94 30.08
N THR A 209 -12.26 -0.93 29.37
CA THR A 209 -13.39 -1.05 28.45
C THR A 209 -13.08 -2.03 27.31
N ASP A 210 -11.88 -1.97 26.74
CA ASP A 210 -11.48 -2.94 25.71
C ASP A 210 -11.43 -4.37 26.24
N ARG A 211 -11.01 -4.56 27.50
CA ARG A 211 -11.02 -5.89 28.12
C ARG A 211 -12.41 -6.42 28.37
N GLU A 212 -13.32 -5.56 28.83
CA GLU A 212 -14.74 -5.91 29.01
C GLU A 212 -15.39 -6.31 27.67
N GLU A 213 -14.98 -5.67 26.59
CA GLU A 213 -15.42 -5.98 25.22
C GLU A 213 -14.61 -7.14 24.58
N GLY A 214 -13.70 -7.77 25.31
CA GLY A 214 -12.91 -8.91 24.84
C GLY A 214 -11.86 -8.56 23.78
N ARG A 215 -11.48 -7.28 23.66
CA ARG A 215 -10.46 -6.79 22.73
C ARG A 215 -9.05 -6.86 23.32
N VAL A 216 -8.07 -7.16 22.46
CA VAL A 216 -6.64 -6.96 22.72
C VAL A 216 -6.11 -5.93 21.72
N ILE A 217 -5.52 -4.84 22.23
CA ILE A 217 -4.91 -3.81 21.39
C ILE A 217 -3.39 -3.96 21.39
N VAL A 218 -2.86 -4.14 20.19
CA VAL A 218 -1.44 -4.18 19.89
C VAL A 218 -1.08 -2.89 19.16
N GLU A 219 -0.25 -2.06 19.78
CA GLU A 219 0.32 -0.88 19.15
C GLU A 219 1.70 -1.22 18.62
N MET A 220 1.97 -0.91 17.35
CA MET A 220 3.29 -1.07 16.76
C MET A 220 3.65 0.18 15.94
N GLY A 221 4.91 0.58 16.00
CA GLY A 221 5.46 1.57 15.07
C GLY A 221 6.37 0.88 14.09
N LEU A 222 6.24 1.19 12.80
CA LEU A 222 7.10 0.66 11.74
C LEU A 222 7.83 1.82 11.06
N ALA A 223 9.14 1.69 10.86
CA ALA A 223 9.95 2.63 10.07
C ALA A 223 10.18 2.05 8.66
N PRO A 224 9.33 2.35 7.67
CA PRO A 224 9.55 1.86 6.30
C PRO A 224 10.76 2.53 5.66
N VAL A 225 11.33 1.89 4.64
CA VAL A 225 12.36 2.50 3.81
C VAL A 225 11.74 3.65 3.01
N VAL A 226 12.10 4.89 3.37
CA VAL A 226 11.68 6.24 2.88
C VAL A 226 10.38 6.84 3.48
N PRO A 227 10.35 8.12 3.94
CA PRO A 227 11.36 8.89 4.68
C PRO A 227 11.16 8.82 6.22
N ASN A 228 12.27 8.66 6.95
CA ASN A 228 12.61 8.96 8.37
C ASN A 228 11.51 9.26 9.42
N GLU A 229 10.35 8.62 9.39
CA GLU A 229 9.32 8.75 10.43
C GLU A 229 8.66 7.40 10.73
N PHE A 230 8.44 7.11 12.02
CA PHE A 230 7.67 5.94 12.42
C PHE A 230 6.20 6.16 12.08
N ILE A 231 5.63 5.26 11.29
CA ILE A 231 4.19 5.22 11.08
C ILE A 231 3.59 4.30 12.16
N VAL A 232 2.79 4.91 13.04
CA VAL A 232 2.12 4.22 14.15
C VAL A 232 0.90 3.48 13.63
N VAL A 233 0.81 2.19 13.94
CA VAL A 233 -0.30 1.33 13.57
C VAL A 233 -0.82 0.54 14.76
N ARG A 234 -2.14 0.42 14.83
CA ARG A 234 -2.84 -0.35 15.85
C ARG A 234 -3.47 -1.57 15.21
N LEU A 235 -3.09 -2.75 15.66
CA LEU A 235 -3.81 -3.98 15.39
C LEU A 235 -4.81 -4.20 16.53
N ILE A 236 -6.06 -4.42 16.16
CA ILE A 236 -7.17 -4.58 17.08
C ILE A 236 -7.70 -5.99 16.87
N HIS A 237 -7.57 -6.82 17.89
CA HIS A 237 -8.04 -8.18 17.88
C HIS A 237 -9.28 -8.29 18.77
N GLY A 238 -10.39 -8.81 18.26
CA GLY A 238 -11.63 -8.99 19.01
C GLY A 238 -12.57 -10.02 18.37
N ALA A 239 -13.82 -10.08 18.87
CA ALA A 239 -14.81 -11.07 18.45
C ALA A 239 -15.15 -11.06 16.94
N GLY A 240 -14.91 -9.93 16.25
CA GLY A 240 -15.12 -9.77 14.81
C GLY A 240 -13.89 -10.11 13.95
N GLY A 241 -12.77 -10.54 14.54
CA GLY A 241 -11.50 -10.79 13.86
C GLY A 241 -10.42 -9.76 14.20
N VAL A 242 -9.41 -9.66 13.34
CA VAL A 242 -8.29 -8.73 13.48
C VAL A 242 -8.43 -7.59 12.47
N THR A 243 -8.40 -6.35 12.94
CA THR A 243 -8.42 -5.15 12.09
C THR A 243 -7.16 -4.30 12.34
N MET A 244 -6.83 -3.43 11.39
CA MET A 244 -5.64 -2.58 11.46
C MET A 244 -5.99 -1.12 11.20
N ALA A 245 -5.60 -0.23 12.12
CA ALA A 245 -5.85 1.22 12.06
C ALA A 245 -4.52 2.01 11.98
N GLY A 246 -4.50 3.06 11.16
CA GLY A 246 -3.36 3.96 10.96
C GLY A 246 -3.31 5.16 11.90
N PRO A 247 -2.33 6.07 11.74
CA PRO A 247 -2.28 7.33 12.47
C PRO A 247 -3.56 8.14 12.26
N GLY A 248 -4.11 8.70 13.34
CA GLY A 248 -5.33 9.53 13.27
C GLY A 248 -6.65 8.77 13.08
N GLU A 249 -6.62 7.44 12.98
CA GLU A 249 -7.83 6.62 12.85
C GLU A 249 -8.36 6.20 14.23
N PRO A 250 -9.69 6.18 14.42
CA PRO A 250 -10.28 5.66 15.63
C PRO A 250 -9.91 4.19 15.81
N ALA A 251 -9.67 3.80 17.07
CA ALA A 251 -9.58 2.40 17.47
C ALA A 251 -10.99 1.79 17.54
#